data_AF-A0A7J9JGE3-F1
#
_entry.id   AF-A0A7J9JGE3-F1
#
_cell.length_a   1.000
_cell.length_b   1.000
_cell.length_c   1.000
_cell.angle_alpha   90.00
_cell.angle_beta   90.00
_cell.angle_gamma   90.00
#
_symmetry.space_group_name_H-M   'P 1'
#
loop_
_entity.id
_entity.type
_entity.pdbx_description
1 polymer ?
#
loop_
_entity_poly.entity_id
_entity_poly.type
_entity_poly.pdbx_seq_one_letter_code
_entity_poly.pdbx_strand_id
1 'polypeptide(L)'
;MFMFLLVSCSVSLLEFACAVVYLDADTIVVKSIEDLFKCEKFCANLKHSERLNSGVMVVEPSEAVFNYMMSKVNTLPSYTGGDQGFLNSYYSNFPNAHVLDPNIPQEVLKVRPVPEMERLSTLYNADVGLYMLANKWMVDESELRVIHYTLGPLKPWDWWTSWLLKPVDVWQNVRERLEETLPASGGGKNPNDELLVKFLSCYLSVFYSFVTIVLFFRQGAFFSELHYAITSDTFTS
;
A
#
# COMPACT_ATOMS: atom_id res chain seq x y z
N MET A 1 6.12 -5.05 10.08
CA MET A 1 5.77 -4.02 9.06
C MET A 1 6.94 -3.05 9.04
N PHE A 2 7.72 -3.04 7.96
CA PHE A 2 8.98 -2.31 7.90
C PHE A 2 8.75 -0.97 7.19
N MET A 3 9.05 0.11 7.88
CA MET A 3 9.24 1.43 7.29
C MET A 3 10.64 1.46 6.68
N PHE A 4 10.77 1.88 5.43
CA PHE A 4 12.07 1.94 4.76
C PHE A 4 12.57 3.39 4.72
N LEU A 5 13.78 3.58 5.25
CA LEU A 5 14.53 4.82 5.17
C LEU A 5 15.78 4.52 4.34
N LEU A 6 15.84 5.07 3.12
CA LEU A 6 17.04 5.00 2.29
C LEU A 6 17.81 6.31 2.48
N VAL A 7 19.09 6.20 2.84
CA VAL A 7 19.94 7.35 3.11
C VAL A 7 21.04 7.40 2.06
N SER A 8 21.16 8.53 1.38
CA SER A 8 22.31 8.85 0.54
C SER A 8 22.92 10.15 1.02
N CYS A 9 24.13 10.06 1.57
CA CYS A 9 24.92 11.24 1.90
C CYS A 9 26.14 11.31 0.99
N SER A 10 26.35 12.45 0.35
CA SER A 10 27.56 12.74 -0.40
C SER A 10 28.46 13.66 0.44
N VAL A 11 29.75 13.30 0.51
CA VAL A 11 30.76 14.07 1.23
C VAL A 11 31.68 14.69 0.19
N SER A 12 31.67 16.02 0.11
CA SER A 12 32.69 16.77 -0.62
C SER A 12 33.58 17.52 0.38
N LEU A 13 34.74 18.00 -0.06
CA LEU A 13 35.69 18.74 0.79
C LEU A 13 35.12 20.06 1.37
N LEU A 14 33.92 20.48 0.95
CA LEU A 14 33.31 21.76 1.32
C LEU A 14 31.84 21.66 1.78
N GLU A 15 31.11 20.58 1.47
CA GLU A 15 29.69 20.41 1.85
C GLU A 15 29.35 18.93 2.14
N PHE A 16 28.55 18.72 3.18
CA PHE A 16 27.81 17.49 3.46
C PHE A 16 26.37 17.66 2.97
N ALA A 17 25.99 16.98 1.90
CA ALA A 17 24.61 16.93 1.43
C ALA A 17 24.06 15.54 1.70
N CYS A 18 23.00 15.44 2.51
CA CYS A 18 22.34 14.18 2.79
C CYS A 18 20.86 14.25 2.44
N ALA A 19 20.42 13.32 1.61
CA ALA A 19 19.03 13.13 1.25
C ALA A 19 18.55 11.79 1.80
N VAL A 20 17.38 11.80 2.41
CA VAL A 20 16.71 10.62 2.93
C VAL A 20 15.43 10.40 2.16
N VAL A 21 15.30 9.24 1.52
CA VAL A 21 14.03 8.80 0.93
C VAL A 21 13.26 8.02 1.98
N TYR A 22 12.12 8.56 2.37
CA TYR A 22 11.14 7.94 3.24
C TYR A 22 10.09 7.21 2.38
N LEU A 23 9.84 5.95 2.73
CA LEU A 23 8.82 5.10 2.12
C LEU A 23 7.93 4.51 3.22
N ASP A 24 6.62 4.74 3.10
CA ASP A 24 5.63 4.11 3.97
C ASP A 24 5.69 2.59 3.83
N ALA A 25 5.32 1.90 4.91
CA ALA A 25 5.44 0.45 5.00
C ALA A 25 4.46 -0.33 4.11
N ASP A 26 3.57 0.36 3.42
CA ASP A 26 2.63 -0.16 2.42
C ASP A 26 2.96 0.33 1.01
N THR A 27 4.23 0.64 0.77
CA THR A 27 4.79 0.94 -0.56
C THR A 27 5.72 -0.17 -1.03
N ILE A 28 5.82 -0.36 -2.34
CA ILE A 28 6.75 -1.30 -2.97
C ILE A 28 7.50 -0.63 -4.12
N VAL A 29 8.82 -0.75 -4.09
CA VAL A 29 9.72 -0.28 -5.13
C VAL A 29 9.83 -1.35 -6.21
N VAL A 30 9.43 -1.03 -7.44
CA VAL A 30 9.44 -1.96 -8.59
C VAL A 30 10.54 -1.64 -9.60
N LYS A 31 11.13 -0.43 -9.53
CA LYS A 31 12.29 0.01 -10.32
C LYS A 31 13.21 0.91 -9.50
N SER A 32 14.42 1.16 -9.99
CA SER A 32 15.37 2.08 -9.33
C SER A 32 14.74 3.47 -9.10
N ILE A 33 15.00 4.01 -7.92
CA ILE A 33 14.57 5.33 -7.43
C ILE A 33 15.75 6.21 -7.05
N GLU A 34 16.96 5.89 -7.55
CA GLU A 34 18.18 6.65 -7.24
C GLU A 34 18.11 8.12 -7.65
N ASP A 35 17.31 8.43 -8.66
CA ASP A 35 17.06 9.79 -9.10
C ASP A 35 16.26 10.63 -8.11
N LEU A 36 15.57 10.03 -7.13
CA LEU A 36 14.96 10.77 -6.02
C LEU A 36 16.00 11.52 -5.18
N PHE A 37 17.25 11.03 -5.11
CA PHE A 37 18.33 11.71 -4.39
C PHE A 37 18.81 12.99 -5.09
N LYS A 38 18.27 13.34 -6.26
CA LYS A 38 18.46 14.67 -6.88
C LYS A 38 17.58 15.75 -6.27
N CYS A 39 16.59 15.37 -5.47
CA CYS A 39 15.83 16.29 -4.65
C CYS A 39 16.67 16.75 -3.46
N GLU A 40 16.82 18.07 -3.29
CA GLU A 40 17.77 18.63 -2.33
C GLU A 40 17.16 18.92 -0.95
N LYS A 41 15.88 19.35 -0.89
CA LYS A 41 15.22 19.80 0.36
C LYS A 41 14.03 18.95 0.77
N PHE A 42 12.88 19.15 0.12
CA PHE A 42 11.66 18.41 0.39
C PHE A 42 10.96 18.03 -0.91
N CYS A 43 10.76 16.73 -1.14
CA CYS A 43 9.95 16.26 -2.25
C CYS A 43 8.90 15.28 -1.78
N ALA A 44 7.70 15.37 -2.36
CA ALA A 44 6.64 14.40 -2.15
C ALA A 44 5.80 14.30 -3.43
N ASN A 45 4.86 13.36 -3.50
CA ASN A 45 3.92 13.35 -4.61
C ASN A 45 2.70 14.24 -4.29
N LEU A 46 2.20 14.96 -5.30
CA LEU A 46 0.93 15.67 -5.22
C LEU A 46 -0.20 14.78 -5.74
N LYS A 47 -1.22 14.55 -4.90
CA LYS A 47 -2.44 13.82 -5.29
C LYS A 47 -3.45 14.73 -5.96
N HIS A 48 -4.53 14.11 -6.46
CA HIS A 48 -5.61 14.76 -7.22
C HIS A 48 -6.37 15.87 -6.46
N SER A 49 -6.16 16.04 -5.15
CA SER A 49 -6.81 17.05 -4.30
C SER A 49 -5.93 18.24 -3.92
N GLU A 50 -4.87 18.51 -4.68
CA GLU A 50 -3.86 19.54 -4.36
C GLU A 50 -3.23 19.33 -2.98
N ARG A 51 -3.11 18.08 -2.55
CA ARG A 51 -2.51 17.71 -1.28
C ARG A 51 -1.34 16.78 -1.52
N LEU A 52 -0.27 16.99 -0.76
CA LEU A 52 0.84 16.05 -0.75
C LEU A 52 0.40 14.72 -0.14
N ASN A 53 1.00 13.64 -0.62
CA ASN A 53 0.97 12.35 0.02
C ASN A 53 2.30 12.07 0.69
N SER A 54 2.26 11.73 1.98
CA SER A 54 3.43 11.51 2.81
C SER A 54 4.03 10.11 2.69
N GLY A 55 3.43 9.20 1.91
CA GLY A 55 3.92 7.82 1.82
C GLY A 55 5.19 7.65 1.00
N VAL A 56 5.56 8.63 0.18
CA VAL A 56 6.87 8.68 -0.48
C VAL A 56 7.37 10.11 -0.42
N MET A 57 8.47 10.32 0.30
CA MET A 57 9.06 11.64 0.47
C MET A 57 10.58 11.59 0.34
N VAL A 58 11.17 12.69 -0.09
CA VAL A 58 12.60 12.96 0.05
C VAL A 58 12.75 14.12 1.01
N VAL A 59 13.62 13.97 2.01
CA VAL A 59 13.87 14.98 3.03
C VAL A 59 15.36 15.19 3.24
N GLU A 60 15.76 16.43 3.38
CA GLU A 60 17.05 16.81 3.94
C GLU A 60 16.97 16.78 5.47
N PRO A 61 17.79 15.97 6.16
CA PRO A 61 17.86 15.99 7.61
C PRO A 61 18.36 17.36 8.10
N SER A 62 17.53 18.06 8.88
CA SER A 62 17.88 19.34 9.47
C SER A 62 17.29 19.47 10.87
N GLU A 63 18.15 19.64 11.86
CA GLU A 63 17.74 19.83 13.25
C GLU A 63 16.87 21.10 13.41
N ALA A 64 17.20 22.17 12.67
CA ALA A 64 16.44 23.41 12.69
C ALA A 64 15.00 23.20 12.17
N VAL A 65 14.86 22.50 11.03
CA VAL A 65 13.55 22.19 10.45
C VAL A 65 12.77 21.25 11.36
N PHE A 66 13.41 20.23 11.94
CA PHE A 66 12.78 19.33 12.90
C PHE A 66 12.25 20.07 14.13
N ASN A 67 13.09 20.88 14.79
CA ASN A 67 12.69 21.65 15.97
C ASN A 67 11.56 22.63 15.65
N TYR A 68 11.60 23.25 14.46
CA TYR A 68 10.52 24.12 14.01
C TYR A 68 9.22 23.35 13.77
N MET A 69 9.26 22.19 13.07
CA MET A 69 8.10 21.31 12.93
C MET A 69 7.52 20.90 14.28
N MET A 70 8.36 20.47 15.23
CA MET A 70 7.94 20.09 16.58
C MET A 70 7.27 21.23 17.34
N SER A 71 7.75 22.48 17.18
CA SER A 71 7.10 23.66 17.76
C SER A 71 5.69 23.91 17.19
N LYS A 72 5.41 23.36 16.00
CA LYS A 72 4.14 23.53 15.28
C LYS A 72 3.14 22.41 15.49
N VAL A 73 3.55 21.21 15.93
CA VAL A 73 2.68 20.02 16.08
C VAL A 73 1.38 20.32 16.84
N ASN A 74 1.43 21.14 17.91
CA ASN A 74 0.26 21.47 18.71
C ASN A 74 -0.54 22.70 18.22
N THR A 75 -0.05 23.39 17.18
CA THR A 75 -0.61 24.69 16.75
C THR A 75 -1.11 24.68 15.30
N LEU A 76 -0.48 23.91 14.41
CA LEU A 76 -0.94 23.74 13.04
C LEU A 76 -2.06 22.70 12.99
N PRO A 77 -3.11 22.93 12.18
CA PRO A 77 -4.18 21.95 12.02
C PRO A 77 -3.66 20.68 11.31
N SER A 78 -4.21 19.53 11.65
CA SER A 78 -4.06 18.29 10.86
C SER A 78 -5.44 17.70 10.59
N TYR A 79 -5.87 17.74 9.32
CA TYR A 79 -7.19 17.24 8.93
C TYR A 79 -7.33 15.71 8.99
N THR A 80 -6.20 15.00 9.14
CA THR A 80 -6.16 13.53 9.29
C THR A 80 -5.93 13.09 10.72
N GLY A 81 -5.49 14.00 11.61
CA GLY A 81 -4.94 13.64 12.91
C GLY A 81 -3.56 12.95 12.87
N GLY A 82 -3.00 12.70 11.68
CA GLY A 82 -1.67 12.11 11.48
C GLY A 82 -0.68 13.03 10.75
N ASP A 83 0.41 12.43 10.28
CA ASP A 83 1.53 13.07 9.58
C ASP A 83 1.07 13.76 8.28
N GLN A 84 0.28 13.09 7.44
CA GLN A 84 -0.13 13.63 6.14
C GLN A 84 -0.87 14.97 6.30
N GLY A 85 -1.78 15.06 7.27
CA GLY A 85 -2.54 16.29 7.51
C GLY A 85 -1.69 17.41 8.08
N PHE A 86 -0.73 17.09 8.95
CA PHE A 86 0.22 18.05 9.50
C PHE A 86 1.17 18.58 8.42
N LEU A 87 1.77 17.69 7.63
CA LEU A 87 2.72 18.04 6.56
C LEU A 87 2.07 18.90 5.47
N ASN A 88 0.81 18.62 5.09
CA ASN A 88 0.06 19.48 4.17
C ASN A 88 -0.16 20.89 4.73
N SER A 89 -0.29 21.04 6.04
CA SER A 89 -0.48 22.35 6.69
C SER A 89 0.84 23.08 6.90
N TYR A 90 1.92 22.34 7.16
CA TYR A 90 3.28 22.88 7.29
C TYR A 90 3.83 23.34 5.93
N TYR A 91 3.72 22.50 4.90
CA TYR A 91 4.11 22.82 3.51
C TYR A 91 2.92 23.34 2.70
N SER A 92 2.25 24.38 3.20
CA SER A 92 0.99 24.90 2.60
C SER A 92 1.11 25.36 1.14
N ASN A 93 2.31 25.76 0.70
CA ASN A 93 2.58 26.16 -0.68
C ASN A 93 3.06 25.01 -1.59
N PHE A 94 3.07 23.76 -1.10
CA PHE A 94 3.50 22.59 -1.87
C PHE A 94 2.77 22.38 -3.21
N PRO A 95 1.47 22.69 -3.37
CA PRO A 95 0.79 22.55 -4.65
C PRO A 95 1.42 23.38 -5.78
N ASN A 96 2.06 24.51 -5.42
CA ASN A 96 2.72 25.41 -6.35
C ASN A 96 4.19 25.03 -6.63
N ALA A 97 4.72 23.98 -6.00
CA ALA A 97 6.09 23.53 -6.21
C ALA A 97 6.28 23.00 -7.65
N HIS A 98 7.49 23.17 -8.19
CA HIS A 98 7.82 22.65 -9.51
C HIS A 98 7.97 21.13 -9.47
N VAL A 99 7.67 20.46 -10.59
CA VAL A 99 7.90 19.01 -10.70
C VAL A 99 9.40 18.77 -10.80
N LEU A 100 9.91 17.81 -10.01
CA LEU A 100 11.29 17.36 -10.09
C LEU A 100 11.53 16.76 -11.48
N ASP A 101 12.47 17.33 -12.22
CA ASP A 101 12.97 16.75 -13.48
C ASP A 101 14.31 16.05 -13.20
N PRO A 102 14.35 14.71 -13.20
CA PRO A 102 15.58 13.96 -12.94
C PRO A 102 16.60 14.08 -14.08
N ASN A 103 16.23 14.60 -15.25
CA ASN A 103 17.11 14.68 -16.42
C ASN A 103 17.84 16.02 -16.55
N ILE A 104 17.70 16.92 -15.58
CA ILE A 104 18.43 18.19 -15.58
C ILE A 104 19.95 17.93 -15.54
N PRO A 105 20.74 18.54 -16.44
CA PRO A 105 22.20 18.43 -16.41
C PRO A 105 22.80 18.96 -15.10
N GLN A 106 23.84 18.30 -14.61
CA GLN A 106 24.49 18.66 -13.34
C GLN A 106 25.06 20.08 -13.32
N GLU A 107 25.45 20.60 -14.48
CA GLU A 107 25.93 21.97 -14.65
C GLU A 107 24.85 22.99 -14.35
N VAL A 108 23.59 22.68 -14.67
CA VAL A 108 22.44 23.55 -14.41
C VAL A 108 22.04 23.48 -12.94
N LEU A 109 22.09 22.29 -12.34
CA LEU A 109 21.78 22.08 -10.91
C LEU A 109 22.68 22.92 -10.00
N LYS A 110 23.97 23.07 -10.35
CA LYS A 110 24.94 23.85 -9.55
C LYS A 110 24.71 25.37 -9.58
N VAL A 111 24.00 25.88 -10.58
CA VAL A 111 23.81 27.33 -10.78
C VAL A 111 22.41 27.77 -10.40
N ARG A 112 21.41 26.89 -10.50
CA ARG A 112 20.04 27.20 -10.08
C ARG A 112 19.97 27.39 -8.57
N PRO A 113 19.10 28.29 -8.07
CA PRO A 113 18.79 28.31 -6.65
C PRO A 113 18.11 26.99 -6.25
N VAL A 114 18.55 26.44 -5.12
CA VAL A 114 17.98 25.20 -4.56
C VAL A 114 16.51 25.47 -4.18
N PRO A 115 15.54 24.75 -4.75
CA PRO A 115 14.14 24.91 -4.38
C PRO A 115 13.89 24.36 -2.97
N GLU A 116 13.10 25.08 -2.17
CA GLU A 116 12.65 24.61 -0.85
C GLU A 116 11.85 23.30 -0.93
N MET A 117 11.14 23.10 -2.05
CA MET A 117 10.38 21.89 -2.31
C MET A 117 10.10 21.66 -3.79
N GLU A 118 9.99 20.39 -4.19
CA GLU A 118 9.63 19.95 -5.55
C GLU A 118 8.57 18.82 -5.48
N ARG A 119 7.81 18.63 -6.56
CA ARG A 119 6.81 17.58 -6.70
C ARG A 119 7.39 16.37 -7.42
N LEU A 120 7.26 15.21 -6.80
CA LEU A 120 7.52 13.93 -7.45
C LEU A 120 6.40 13.60 -8.43
N SER A 121 6.77 13.08 -9.59
CA SER A 121 5.84 12.47 -10.53
C SER A 121 5.06 11.32 -9.88
N THR A 122 3.84 11.05 -10.37
CA THR A 122 3.01 9.92 -9.92
C THR A 122 3.71 8.56 -10.11
N LEU A 123 4.73 8.49 -10.98
CA LEU A 123 5.58 7.30 -11.13
C LEU A 123 6.24 6.83 -9.81
N TYR A 124 6.51 7.76 -8.89
CA TYR A 124 7.15 7.49 -7.60
C TYR A 124 6.17 7.32 -6.44
N ASN A 125 4.86 7.39 -6.68
CA ASN A 125 3.85 7.19 -5.64
C ASN A 125 2.52 6.81 -6.31
N ALA A 126 2.51 5.70 -7.03
CA ALA A 126 1.36 5.26 -7.80
C ALA A 126 0.27 4.70 -6.87
N ASP A 127 -0.88 5.36 -6.86
CA ASP A 127 -1.97 5.10 -5.92
C ASP A 127 -2.82 3.90 -6.38
N VAL A 128 -2.77 2.79 -5.63
CA VAL A 128 -3.57 1.59 -5.91
C VAL A 128 -5.07 1.86 -5.78
N GLY A 129 -5.49 2.76 -4.87
CA GLY A 129 -6.87 3.19 -4.77
C GLY A 129 -7.39 3.83 -6.05
N LEU A 130 -6.59 4.70 -6.68
CA LEU A 130 -6.92 5.28 -7.99
C LEU A 130 -6.91 4.21 -9.10
N TYR A 131 -5.95 3.28 -9.09
CA TYR A 131 -5.93 2.15 -10.02
C TYR A 131 -7.23 1.33 -9.94
N MET A 132 -7.69 1.00 -8.73
CA MET A 132 -8.91 0.22 -8.52
C MET A 132 -10.16 0.94 -9.04
N LEU A 133 -10.21 2.28 -8.94
CA LEU A 133 -11.33 3.07 -9.47
C LEU A 133 -11.29 3.19 -11.01
N ALA A 134 -10.10 3.27 -11.60
CA ALA A 134 -9.91 3.49 -13.03
C ALA A 134 -9.72 2.18 -13.84
N ASN A 135 -9.44 1.07 -13.16
CA ASN A 135 -8.99 -0.20 -13.72
C ASN A 135 -7.78 -0.06 -14.68
N LYS A 136 -6.92 0.93 -14.42
CA LYS A 136 -5.67 1.18 -15.15
C LYS A 136 -4.78 2.12 -14.36
N TRP A 137 -3.49 2.09 -14.66
CA TRP A 137 -2.57 3.11 -14.17
C TRP A 137 -2.81 4.45 -14.88
N MET A 138 -2.65 5.54 -14.14
CA MET A 138 -2.72 6.90 -14.67
C MET A 138 -1.43 7.33 -15.39
N VAL A 139 -0.45 6.45 -15.40
CA VAL A 139 0.89 6.59 -15.96
C VAL A 139 1.22 5.33 -16.75
N ASP A 140 2.29 5.35 -17.55
CA ASP A 140 2.79 4.15 -18.21
C ASP A 140 3.23 3.13 -17.15
N GLU A 141 2.62 1.95 -17.18
CA GLU A 141 2.93 0.84 -16.26
C GLU A 141 4.40 0.43 -16.36
N SER A 142 4.95 0.48 -17.57
CA SER A 142 6.35 0.14 -17.79
C SER A 142 7.29 1.14 -17.16
N GLU A 143 6.87 2.36 -16.83
CA GLU A 143 7.71 3.39 -16.20
C GLU A 143 7.50 3.51 -14.69
N LEU A 144 6.57 2.72 -14.11
CA LEU A 144 6.29 2.74 -12.67
C LEU A 144 7.54 2.44 -11.85
N ARG A 145 7.69 3.17 -10.73
CA ARG A 145 8.84 3.01 -9.83
C ARG A 145 8.43 2.64 -8.43
N VAL A 146 7.38 3.25 -7.89
CA VAL A 146 6.84 2.92 -6.57
C VAL A 146 5.33 2.80 -6.63
N ILE A 147 4.80 1.69 -6.11
CA ILE A 147 3.37 1.44 -5.93
C ILE A 147 3.03 1.64 -4.46
N HIS A 148 1.94 2.36 -4.18
CA HIS A 148 1.46 2.66 -2.82
C HIS A 148 0.05 2.09 -2.61
N TYR A 149 -0.09 1.18 -1.64
CA TYR A 149 -1.34 0.51 -1.28
C TYR A 149 -2.18 1.38 -0.32
N THR A 150 -2.77 2.44 -0.88
CA THR A 150 -3.48 3.52 -0.19
C THR A 150 -4.89 3.17 0.32
N LEU A 151 -5.41 1.98 -0.03
CA LEU A 151 -6.75 1.55 0.39
C LEU A 151 -6.71 1.09 1.85
N GLY A 152 -7.11 1.97 2.77
CA GLY A 152 -6.97 1.84 4.22
C GLY A 152 -7.07 0.42 4.80
N PRO A 153 -8.24 -0.25 4.77
CA PRO A 153 -8.39 -1.58 5.36
C PRO A 153 -7.89 -2.73 4.47
N LEU A 154 -7.47 -2.43 3.23
CA LEU A 154 -7.10 -3.43 2.23
C LEU A 154 -5.59 -3.37 2.01
N LYS A 155 -4.84 -4.10 2.84
CA LYS A 155 -3.38 -4.11 2.78
C LYS A 155 -2.84 -5.36 2.13
N PRO A 156 -1.72 -5.26 1.38
CA PRO A 156 -1.27 -6.35 0.54
C PRO A 156 -0.72 -7.55 1.31
N TRP A 157 -0.37 -7.40 2.59
CA TRP A 157 0.04 -8.52 3.45
C TRP A 157 -1.13 -9.40 3.93
N ASP A 158 -2.35 -8.87 3.88
CA ASP A 158 -3.56 -9.61 4.24
C ASP A 158 -3.93 -10.56 3.10
N TRP A 159 -3.82 -11.87 3.33
CA TRP A 159 -4.03 -12.90 2.29
C TRP A 159 -5.39 -12.76 1.58
N TRP A 160 -6.43 -12.36 2.32
CA TRP A 160 -7.79 -12.21 1.79
C TRP A 160 -7.95 -10.99 0.88
N THR A 161 -6.99 -10.06 0.83
CA THR A 161 -7.04 -8.94 -0.11
C THR A 161 -6.60 -9.34 -1.52
N SER A 162 -5.88 -10.47 -1.67
CA SER A 162 -5.31 -10.93 -2.94
C SER A 162 -6.33 -11.13 -4.07
N TRP A 163 -7.56 -11.56 -3.75
CA TRP A 163 -8.62 -11.74 -4.74
C TRP A 163 -9.41 -10.46 -5.02
N LEU A 164 -9.24 -9.42 -4.18
CA LEU A 164 -9.97 -8.15 -4.26
C LEU A 164 -9.12 -7.03 -4.86
N LEU A 165 -7.85 -6.97 -4.51
CA LEU A 165 -6.91 -5.92 -4.91
C LEU A 165 -5.94 -6.43 -5.97
N LYS A 166 -5.86 -5.72 -7.09
CA LYS A 166 -4.74 -5.83 -8.03
C LYS A 166 -3.93 -4.53 -7.97
N PRO A 167 -2.59 -4.57 -8.00
CA PRO A 167 -1.72 -5.75 -8.14
C PRO A 167 -1.11 -6.21 -6.80
N VAL A 168 -1.85 -6.96 -5.97
CA VAL A 168 -1.27 -7.56 -4.73
C VAL A 168 -0.23 -8.62 -5.04
N ASP A 169 -0.29 -9.24 -6.21
CA ASP A 169 0.70 -10.21 -6.70
C ASP A 169 2.11 -9.63 -6.74
N VAL A 170 2.29 -8.36 -7.14
CA VAL A 170 3.60 -7.68 -7.12
C VAL A 170 4.20 -7.69 -5.71
N TRP A 171 3.38 -7.41 -4.68
CA TRP A 171 3.79 -7.47 -3.29
C TRP A 171 4.12 -8.89 -2.83
N GLN A 172 3.22 -9.85 -3.10
CA GLN A 172 3.40 -11.23 -2.64
C GLN A 172 4.63 -11.87 -3.29
N ASN A 173 4.88 -11.61 -4.58
CA ASN A 173 6.07 -12.09 -5.28
C ASN A 173 7.38 -11.63 -4.64
N VAL A 174 7.43 -10.41 -4.09
CA VAL A 174 8.59 -9.93 -3.32
C VAL A 174 8.62 -10.60 -1.95
N ARG A 175 7.48 -10.62 -1.24
CA ARG A 175 7.35 -11.18 0.11
C ARG A 175 7.80 -12.65 0.18
N GLU A 176 7.46 -13.46 -0.82
CA GLU A 176 7.84 -14.88 -0.90
C GLU A 176 9.34 -15.11 -1.11
N ARG A 177 10.06 -14.12 -1.63
CA ARG A 177 11.52 -14.19 -1.86
C ARG A 177 12.35 -13.67 -0.70
N LEU A 178 11.72 -13.02 0.28
CA LEU A 178 12.42 -12.47 1.43
C LEU A 178 12.85 -13.59 2.38
N GLU A 179 14.07 -13.44 2.90
CA GLU A 179 14.61 -14.30 3.94
C GLU A 179 13.79 -14.18 5.24
N GLU A 180 13.88 -15.21 6.06
CA GLU A 180 13.26 -15.22 7.38
C GLU A 180 13.94 -14.19 8.30
N THR A 181 13.16 -13.20 8.75
CA THR A 181 13.62 -12.18 9.70
C THR A 181 13.03 -12.40 11.10
N LEU A 182 11.88 -13.07 11.19
CA LEU A 182 11.21 -13.48 12.41
C LEU A 182 10.85 -14.97 12.35
N PRO A 183 10.76 -15.69 13.49
CA PRO A 183 10.41 -17.11 13.49
C PRO A 183 9.12 -17.38 12.71
N ALA A 184 9.17 -18.33 11.77
CA ALA A 184 8.11 -18.72 10.86
C ALA A 184 7.60 -17.63 9.90
N SER A 185 8.39 -16.59 9.63
CA SER A 185 8.04 -15.51 8.68
C SER A 185 8.63 -15.69 7.27
N GLY A 186 9.53 -16.65 7.08
CA GLY A 186 10.22 -16.88 5.80
C GLY A 186 9.26 -17.31 4.68
N GLY A 187 9.57 -16.91 3.45
CA GLY A 187 8.77 -17.29 2.28
C GLY A 187 7.35 -16.75 2.29
N GLY A 188 7.13 -15.57 2.88
CA GLY A 188 5.83 -14.93 2.98
C GLY A 188 4.84 -15.58 3.95
N LYS A 189 5.30 -16.55 4.76
CA LYS A 189 4.45 -17.21 5.76
C LYS A 189 4.06 -16.28 6.90
N ASN A 190 2.92 -16.59 7.50
CA ASN A 190 2.43 -15.97 8.72
C ASN A 190 1.84 -17.09 9.60
N PRO A 191 2.36 -17.30 10.82
CA PRO A 191 1.91 -18.40 11.68
C PRO A 191 0.42 -18.33 12.04
N ASN A 192 -0.19 -17.15 12.04
CA ASN A 192 -1.62 -16.99 12.29
C ASN A 192 -2.48 -17.37 11.07
N ASP A 193 -1.96 -17.20 9.85
CA ASP A 193 -2.70 -17.51 8.63
C ASP A 193 -2.87 -19.03 8.48
N GLU A 194 -1.86 -19.82 8.86
CA GLU A 194 -1.95 -21.28 8.81
C GLU A 194 -3.04 -21.84 9.74
N LEU A 195 -3.15 -21.29 10.96
CA LEU A 195 -4.20 -21.65 11.91
C LEU A 195 -5.59 -21.26 11.38
N LEU A 196 -5.72 -20.06 10.83
CA LEU A 196 -6.97 -19.56 10.28
C LEU A 196 -7.42 -20.39 9.07
N VAL A 197 -6.51 -20.71 8.15
CA VAL A 197 -6.80 -21.54 6.98
C VAL A 197 -7.26 -22.93 7.43
N LYS A 198 -6.56 -23.56 8.37
CA LYS A 198 -6.99 -24.86 8.95
C LYS A 198 -8.38 -24.78 9.55
N PHE A 199 -8.67 -23.73 10.33
CA PHE A 199 -9.97 -23.52 10.93
C PHE A 199 -11.08 -23.34 9.88
N LEU A 200 -10.86 -22.50 8.87
CA LEU A 200 -11.81 -22.25 7.78
C LEU A 200 -12.06 -23.51 6.94
N SER A 201 -11.02 -24.27 6.61
CA SER A 201 -11.16 -25.53 5.88
C SER A 201 -11.97 -26.56 6.67
N CYS A 202 -11.75 -26.67 7.98
CA CYS A 202 -12.56 -27.52 8.86
C CYS A 202 -14.02 -27.04 8.92
N TYR A 203 -14.24 -25.75 9.13
CA TYR A 203 -15.59 -25.16 9.18
C TYR A 203 -16.37 -25.41 7.88
N LEU A 204 -15.76 -25.15 6.72
CA LEU A 204 -16.38 -25.37 5.42
C LEU A 204 -16.71 -26.86 5.18
N SER A 205 -15.84 -27.77 5.62
CA SER A 205 -16.07 -29.21 5.50
C SER A 205 -17.25 -29.67 6.37
N VAL A 206 -17.36 -29.15 7.60
CA VAL A 206 -18.48 -29.42 8.50
C VAL A 206 -19.77 -28.82 7.96
N PHE A 207 -19.72 -27.57 7.49
CA PHE A 207 -20.87 -26.89 6.89
C PHE A 207 -21.38 -27.63 5.65
N TYR A 208 -20.48 -28.02 4.74
CA TYR A 208 -20.84 -28.81 3.56
C TYR A 208 -21.50 -30.14 3.95
N SER A 209 -20.90 -30.88 4.88
CA SER A 209 -21.44 -32.15 5.38
C SER A 209 -22.83 -31.96 5.99
N PHE A 210 -23.03 -30.91 6.79
CA PHE A 210 -24.33 -30.57 7.37
C PHE A 210 -25.38 -30.28 6.29
N VAL A 211 -25.03 -29.46 5.29
CA VAL A 211 -25.93 -29.16 4.16
C VAL A 211 -26.29 -30.43 3.40
N THR A 212 -25.33 -31.31 3.10
CA THR A 212 -25.58 -32.58 2.42
C THR A 212 -26.48 -33.51 3.23
N ILE A 213 -26.27 -33.60 4.54
CA ILE A 213 -27.11 -34.40 5.44
C ILE A 213 -28.55 -33.86 5.46
N VAL A 214 -28.73 -32.54 5.60
CA VAL A 214 -30.06 -31.90 5.59
C VAL A 214 -30.77 -32.13 4.26
N LEU A 215 -30.06 -32.02 3.13
CA LEU A 215 -30.63 -32.28 1.81
C LEU A 215 -31.01 -33.76 1.64
N PHE A 216 -30.17 -34.69 2.11
CA PHE A 216 -30.47 -36.13 2.09
C PHE A 216 -31.73 -36.46 2.90
N PHE A 217 -31.85 -35.94 4.13
CA PHE A 217 -33.06 -36.16 4.94
C PHE A 217 -34.30 -35.49 4.35
N ARG A 218 -34.18 -34.30 3.74
CA ARG A 218 -35.29 -33.67 3.02
C ARG A 218 -35.75 -34.49 1.82
N GLN A 219 -34.81 -35.07 1.06
CA GLN A 219 -35.13 -35.90 -0.08
C GLN A 219 -35.74 -37.24 0.34
N GLY A 220 -35.22 -37.86 1.40
CA GLY A 220 -35.81 -39.05 2.02
C GLY A 220 -37.23 -38.81 2.55
N ALA A 221 -37.46 -37.69 3.24
CA ALA A 221 -38.79 -37.28 3.70
C ALA A 221 -39.76 -37.08 2.53
N PHE A 222 -39.32 -36.40 1.46
CA PHE A 222 -40.12 -36.23 0.24
C PHE A 222 -40.50 -37.57 -0.40
N PHE A 223 -39.56 -38.52 -0.52
CA PHE A 223 -39.86 -39.85 -1.04
C PHE A 223 -40.80 -40.65 -0.14
N SER A 224 -40.71 -40.49 1.19
CA SER A 224 -41.63 -41.13 2.12
C SER A 224 -43.06 -40.59 2.02
N GLU A 225 -43.23 -39.26 1.86
CA GLU A 225 -44.54 -38.64 1.64
C GLU A 225 -45.12 -39.04 0.27
N LEU A 226 -44.30 -39.07 -0.77
CA LEU A 226 -44.72 -39.50 -2.11
C LEU A 226 -45.15 -40.97 -2.12
N HIS A 227 -44.39 -41.85 -1.45
CA HIS A 227 -44.76 -43.26 -1.33
C HIS A 227 -46.08 -43.43 -0.56
N TYR A 228 -46.24 -42.71 0.56
CA TYR A 228 -47.49 -42.70 1.33
C TYR A 228 -48.68 -42.27 0.46
N ALA A 229 -48.56 -41.15 -0.26
CA ALA A 229 -49.61 -40.64 -1.15
C ALA A 229 -49.99 -41.64 -2.27
N ILE A 230 -49.00 -42.26 -2.90
CA ILE A 230 -49.24 -43.29 -3.93
C ILE A 230 -49.95 -44.51 -3.32
N THR A 231 -49.51 -44.98 -2.16
CA THR A 231 -50.15 -46.13 -1.50
C THR A 231 -51.55 -45.84 -0.99
N SER A 232 -51.83 -44.63 -0.50
CA SER A 232 -53.18 -44.26 -0.04
C SER A 232 -54.20 -44.16 -1.17
N ASP A 233 -53.77 -43.75 -2.37
CA ASP A 233 -54.65 -43.70 -3.55
C ASP A 233 -54.94 -45.09 -4.13
N THR A 234 -54.05 -46.06 -3.96
CA THR A 234 -54.30 -47.45 -4.40
C THR A 234 -55.28 -48.25 -3.53
N PHE A 235 -55.61 -47.75 -2.33
CA PHE A 235 -56.57 -48.41 -1.41
C PHE A 235 -57.98 -47.81 -1.47
N THR A 236 -58.21 -46.76 -2.27
CA THR A 236 -59.50 -46.06 -2.37
C THR A 236 -60.23 -46.28 -3.70
N SER A 237 -59.78 -47.21 -4.56
CA SER A 237 -60.46 -47.60 -5.82
C SER A 237 -61.13 -48.97 -5.75
#